data_AF-I7BL26-F1
#
_entry.id   AF-I7BL26-F1
#
_cell.length_a   1.000
_cell.length_b   1.000
_cell.length_c   1.000
_cell.angle_alpha   90.00
_cell.angle_beta   90.00
_cell.angle_gamma   90.00
#
_symmetry.space_group_name_H-M   'P 1'
#
loop_
_entity.id
_entity.type
_entity.pdbx_description
1 polymer ?
#
loop_
_entity_poly.entity_id
_entity_poly.type
_entity_poly.pdbx_seq_one_letter_code
_entity_poly.pdbx_strand_id
1 'polypeptide(L)'
;MKFTGSPLLWPSWLPLPAPPPPLPSVTRRRDPRTVGKRAAITDACDVGYGAGTTGGSGGTTTTVSTPAQFTAAATSDEKAVIVVKGAITGATKVKVGSNKSIIGRAGSSLTGVGLYINKQENVIVRNMKISKVLADNGDRIGIQASSKVWVDHCDLSSDKKNNGKDYYDGLLDITHAS
;
A
#
# COMPACT_ATOMS: atom_id res chain seq x y z
N MET A 1 42.35 -2.79 -69.77
CA MET A 1 42.04 -3.92 -68.87
C MET A 1 40.75 -3.59 -68.14
N LYS A 2 39.69 -4.39 -68.37
CA LYS A 2 38.38 -4.23 -67.71
C LYS A 2 38.41 -5.02 -66.39
N PHE A 3 38.17 -4.36 -65.26
CA PHE A 3 37.91 -5.05 -63.99
C PHE A 3 36.39 -5.26 -63.86
N THR A 4 35.96 -6.52 -63.94
CA THR A 4 34.57 -6.94 -63.71
C THR A 4 34.36 -7.18 -62.21
N GLY A 5 33.54 -6.35 -61.57
CA GLY A 5 33.12 -6.52 -60.17
C GLY A 5 32.11 -7.66 -60.03
N SER A 6 32.40 -8.61 -59.14
CA SER A 6 31.43 -9.62 -58.69
C SER A 6 30.72 -9.14 -57.42
N PRO A 7 29.39 -9.22 -57.32
CA PRO A 7 28.69 -8.89 -56.08
C PRO A 7 28.78 -10.07 -55.10
N LEU A 8 29.24 -9.78 -53.88
CA LEU A 8 29.21 -10.71 -52.75
C LEU A 8 27.75 -10.86 -52.27
N LEU A 9 27.15 -12.00 -52.59
CA LEU A 9 25.87 -12.45 -52.05
C LEU A 9 26.07 -12.92 -50.61
N TRP A 10 25.36 -12.29 -49.66
CA TRP A 10 25.29 -12.74 -48.27
C TRP A 10 24.25 -13.87 -48.16
N PRO A 11 24.57 -15.04 -47.58
CA PRO A 11 23.57 -16.08 -47.38
C PRO A 11 22.71 -15.72 -46.15
N SER A 12 21.47 -15.32 -46.41
CA SER A 12 20.45 -15.00 -45.41
C SER A 12 19.63 -16.23 -45.00
N TRP A 13 20.22 -17.20 -44.30
CA TRP A 13 19.46 -18.35 -43.76
C TRP A 13 20.07 -18.88 -42.45
N LEU A 14 19.87 -18.13 -41.35
CA LEU A 14 19.88 -18.71 -40.01
C LEU A 14 18.45 -18.57 -39.44
N PRO A 15 17.78 -19.68 -39.09
CA PRO A 15 16.45 -19.62 -38.49
C PRO A 15 16.51 -18.89 -37.15
N LEU A 16 15.58 -17.96 -36.94
CA LEU A 16 15.42 -17.28 -35.66
C LEU A 16 15.13 -18.31 -34.55
N PRO A 17 15.73 -18.19 -33.36
CA PRO A 17 15.46 -19.10 -32.26
C PRO A 17 13.97 -19.02 -31.85
N ALA A 18 13.37 -20.18 -31.60
CA ALA A 18 11.98 -20.27 -31.19
C ALA A 18 11.75 -19.51 -29.86
N PRO A 19 10.59 -18.85 -29.67
CA PRO A 19 10.27 -18.20 -28.42
C PRO A 19 10.20 -19.24 -27.28
N PRO A 20 10.61 -18.89 -26.05
CA PRO A 20 10.53 -19.80 -24.93
C PRO A 20 9.06 -20.19 -24.65
N PRO A 21 8.80 -21.43 -24.19
CA PRO A 21 7.46 -21.85 -23.83
C PRO A 21 6.90 -20.96 -22.72
N PRO A 22 5.60 -20.65 -22.73
CA PRO A 22 4.99 -19.90 -21.64
C PRO A 22 5.20 -20.65 -20.32
N LEU A 23 5.65 -19.95 -19.28
CA LEU A 23 5.79 -20.55 -17.95
C LEU A 23 4.45 -21.16 -17.52
N PRO A 24 4.45 -22.36 -16.91
CA PRO A 24 3.25 -22.92 -16.32
C PRO A 24 2.73 -21.95 -15.25
N SER A 25 1.60 -21.33 -15.55
CA SER A 25 0.88 -20.51 -14.59
C SER A 25 0.26 -21.45 -13.59
N VAL A 26 0.80 -21.50 -12.36
CA VAL A 26 0.17 -22.23 -11.27
C VAL A 26 -1.11 -21.48 -10.90
N THR A 27 -2.22 -21.79 -11.56
CA THR A 27 -3.55 -21.42 -11.10
C THR A 27 -3.82 -22.22 -9.84
N ARG A 28 -3.46 -21.65 -8.69
CA ARG A 28 -3.73 -22.22 -7.37
C ARG A 28 -5.25 -22.22 -7.19
N ARG A 29 -5.92 -23.29 -7.62
CA ARG A 29 -7.35 -23.52 -7.38
C ARG A 29 -7.58 -23.53 -5.87
N ARG A 30 -8.02 -22.39 -5.32
CA ARG A 30 -8.38 -22.29 -3.90
C ARG A 30 -9.62 -23.18 -3.69
N ASP A 31 -9.55 -24.06 -2.70
CA ASP A 31 -10.69 -24.88 -2.31
C ASP A 31 -11.82 -23.95 -1.84
N PRO A 32 -13.04 -24.02 -2.40
CA PRO A 32 -14.15 -23.18 -1.98
C PRO A 32 -14.57 -23.37 -0.51
N ARG A 33 -14.11 -24.45 0.16
CA ARG A 33 -14.31 -24.69 1.60
C ARG A 33 -13.18 -24.14 2.47
N THR A 34 -12.06 -23.71 1.87
CA THR A 34 -11.05 -22.97 2.62
C THR A 34 -11.48 -21.52 2.76
N VAL A 35 -11.84 -21.12 3.99
CA VAL A 35 -11.72 -19.72 4.39
C VAL A 35 -10.24 -19.38 4.24
N GLY A 36 -9.88 -18.65 3.19
CA GLY A 36 -8.50 -18.53 2.71
C GLY A 36 -7.49 -18.15 3.79
N LYS A 37 -6.21 -18.48 3.57
CA LYS A 37 -5.10 -18.04 4.43
C LYS A 37 -5.24 -16.53 4.65
N ARG A 38 -5.32 -16.11 5.92
CA ARG A 38 -5.28 -14.67 6.26
C ARG A 38 -3.94 -14.10 5.81
N ALA A 39 -3.95 -12.91 5.22
CA ALA A 39 -2.73 -12.22 4.83
C ALA A 39 -1.78 -12.10 6.03
N ALA A 40 -0.49 -12.36 5.82
CA ALA A 40 0.53 -12.13 6.83
C ALA A 40 0.77 -10.63 7.00
N ILE A 41 1.20 -10.22 8.19
CA ILE A 41 1.54 -8.83 8.50
C ILE A 41 2.74 -8.30 7.70
N THR A 42 3.48 -9.20 7.07
CA THR A 42 4.66 -8.95 6.22
C THR A 42 4.37 -9.07 4.71
N ASP A 43 3.12 -9.33 4.31
CA ASP A 43 2.78 -9.50 2.89
C ASP A 43 2.98 -8.18 2.12
N ALA A 44 3.64 -8.30 0.97
CA ALA A 44 3.89 -7.22 0.02
C ALA A 44 2.80 -7.17 -1.06
N CYS A 45 2.65 -6.00 -1.70
CA CYS A 45 1.79 -5.83 -2.86
C CYS A 45 2.46 -6.45 -4.09
N ASP A 46 1.80 -7.40 -4.72
CA ASP A 46 2.28 -8.12 -5.91
C ASP A 46 1.48 -7.77 -7.18
N VAL A 47 0.56 -6.81 -7.11
CA VAL A 47 -0.38 -6.48 -8.20
C VAL A 47 -0.57 -4.98 -8.41
N GLY A 48 -0.91 -4.60 -9.64
CA GLY A 48 -1.27 -3.23 -10.02
C GLY A 48 -0.14 -2.21 -9.88
N TYR A 49 -0.49 -0.92 -9.85
CA TYR A 49 0.49 0.17 -9.70
C TYR A 49 1.22 0.17 -8.35
N GLY A 50 0.65 -0.50 -7.34
CA GLY A 50 1.28 -0.66 -6.03
C GLY A 50 2.29 -1.81 -5.96
N ALA A 51 2.46 -2.61 -7.01
CA ALA A 51 3.34 -3.77 -7.01
C ALA A 51 4.77 -3.40 -6.58
N GLY A 52 5.36 -4.21 -5.71
CA GLY A 52 6.67 -3.95 -5.09
C GLY A 52 6.61 -3.17 -3.78
N THR A 53 5.43 -2.75 -3.32
CA THR A 53 5.26 -2.16 -1.98
C THR A 53 5.41 -3.24 -0.91
N THR A 54 6.45 -3.16 -0.09
CA THR A 54 6.77 -4.12 0.98
C THR A 54 6.47 -3.60 2.39
N GLY A 55 6.24 -2.30 2.52
CA GLY A 55 6.01 -1.63 3.80
C GLY A 55 7.15 -1.87 4.79
N GLY A 56 6.76 -2.21 6.01
CA GLY A 56 7.64 -2.52 7.14
C GLY A 56 8.26 -3.92 7.13
N SER A 57 8.03 -4.75 6.12
CA SER A 57 8.52 -6.14 6.09
C SER A 57 10.04 -6.21 6.25
N GLY A 58 10.53 -7.05 7.17
CA GLY A 58 11.96 -7.13 7.54
C GLY A 58 12.42 -6.09 8.57
N GLY A 59 11.54 -5.20 9.03
CA GLY A 59 11.78 -4.30 10.16
C GLY A 59 11.27 -4.84 11.49
N THR A 60 11.26 -3.99 12.51
CA THR A 60 10.71 -4.34 13.83
C THR A 60 9.20 -4.53 13.78
N THR A 61 8.64 -5.42 14.61
CA THR A 61 7.19 -5.58 14.73
C THR A 61 6.74 -5.10 16.11
N THR A 62 5.89 -4.08 16.14
CA THR A 62 5.42 -3.45 17.38
C THR A 62 3.90 -3.49 17.44
N THR A 63 3.34 -3.94 18.57
CA THR A 63 1.90 -3.86 18.82
C THR A 63 1.60 -2.58 19.59
N VAL A 64 0.63 -1.80 19.12
CA VAL A 64 0.23 -0.52 19.72
C VAL A 64 -1.25 -0.53 20.04
N SER A 65 -1.64 0.10 21.16
CA SER A 65 -3.03 0.20 21.60
C SER A 65 -3.41 1.57 22.14
N THR A 66 -2.51 2.55 22.09
CA THR A 66 -2.77 3.93 22.53
C THR A 66 -2.39 4.93 21.44
N PRO A 67 -2.97 6.15 21.44
CA PRO A 67 -2.60 7.18 20.48
C PRO A 67 -1.11 7.51 20.50
N ALA A 68 -0.51 7.63 21.70
CA ALA A 68 0.91 7.96 21.84
C ALA A 68 1.84 6.87 21.26
N GLN A 69 1.53 5.59 21.54
CA GLN A 69 2.29 4.46 20.98
C GLN A 69 2.17 4.41 19.47
N PHE A 70 0.95 4.58 18.95
CA PHE A 70 0.69 4.57 17.51
C PHE A 70 1.43 5.70 16.81
N THR A 71 1.31 6.94 17.29
CA THR A 71 2.00 8.10 16.72
C THR A 71 3.51 7.90 16.74
N ALA A 72 4.09 7.52 17.87
CA ALA A 72 5.54 7.33 17.99
C ALA A 72 6.08 6.28 17.01
N ALA A 73 5.38 5.15 16.85
CA ALA A 73 5.77 4.12 15.91
C ALA A 73 5.60 4.57 14.44
N ALA A 74 4.51 5.27 14.13
CA ALA A 74 4.19 5.72 12.77
C ALA A 74 5.11 6.84 12.27
N THR A 75 5.56 7.73 13.16
CA THR A 75 6.44 8.87 12.83
C THR A 75 7.93 8.53 12.90
N SER A 76 8.30 7.37 13.43
CA SER A 76 9.70 6.94 13.49
C SER A 76 10.29 6.76 12.10
N ASP A 77 11.59 7.01 11.92
CA ASP A 77 12.30 6.72 10.68
C ASP A 77 12.60 5.22 10.50
N GLU A 78 12.52 4.44 11.57
CA GLU A 78 12.84 3.02 11.55
C GLU A 78 11.81 2.20 10.76
N LYS A 79 12.29 1.24 9.96
CA LYS A 79 11.41 0.31 9.24
C LYS A 79 10.63 -0.54 10.25
N ALA A 80 9.29 -0.53 10.13
CA ALA A 80 8.46 -1.19 11.14
C ALA A 80 7.11 -1.70 10.63
N VAL A 81 6.70 -2.86 11.15
CA VAL A 81 5.33 -3.37 11.11
C VAL A 81 4.61 -2.98 12.41
N ILE A 82 3.65 -2.09 12.29
CA ILE A 82 2.85 -1.52 13.37
C ILE A 82 1.52 -2.26 13.41
N VAL A 83 1.36 -3.14 14.40
CA VAL A 83 0.13 -3.90 14.60
C VAL A 83 -0.78 -3.13 15.55
N VAL A 84 -1.91 -2.63 15.04
CA VAL A 84 -2.88 -1.89 15.85
C VAL A 84 -3.83 -2.85 16.54
N LYS A 85 -3.88 -2.80 17.88
CA LYS A 85 -4.75 -3.64 18.72
C LYS A 85 -5.80 -2.78 19.42
N GLY A 86 -7.06 -3.07 19.14
CA GLY A 86 -8.20 -2.41 19.77
C GLY A 86 -8.55 -1.05 19.17
N ALA A 87 -9.42 -0.33 19.86
CA ALA A 87 -9.90 0.97 19.43
C ALA A 87 -9.00 2.09 19.97
N ILE A 88 -8.44 2.89 19.06
CA ILE A 88 -7.69 4.11 19.38
C ILE A 88 -8.56 5.29 18.96
N THR A 89 -8.79 6.20 19.90
CA THR A 89 -9.55 7.44 19.64
C THR A 89 -8.66 8.65 19.86
N GLY A 90 -8.83 9.67 19.03
CA GLY A 90 -8.10 10.93 19.15
C GLY A 90 -8.74 12.00 18.28
N ALA A 91 -8.08 13.15 18.19
CA ALA A 91 -8.43 14.24 17.30
C ALA A 91 -7.12 14.78 16.71
N THR A 92 -6.46 13.97 15.87
CA THR A 92 -5.11 14.28 15.40
C THR A 92 -4.85 13.74 14.01
N LYS A 93 -3.83 14.30 13.36
CA LYS A 93 -3.31 13.91 12.06
C LYS A 93 -1.94 13.30 12.24
N VAL A 94 -1.83 11.98 12.10
CA VAL A 94 -0.57 11.24 12.27
C VAL A 94 0.20 11.25 10.98
N LYS A 95 1.41 11.81 11.01
CA LYS A 95 2.36 11.79 9.88
C LYS A 95 3.02 10.42 9.84
N VAL A 96 2.66 9.62 8.83
CA VAL A 96 3.24 8.29 8.65
C VAL A 96 4.51 8.43 7.84
N GLY A 97 5.63 7.91 8.34
CA GLY A 97 6.92 7.89 7.64
C GLY A 97 7.03 6.77 6.60
N SER A 98 8.15 6.75 5.87
CA SER A 98 8.45 5.70 4.89
C SER A 98 8.69 4.33 5.54
N ASN A 99 8.57 3.26 4.75
CA ASN A 99 8.86 1.88 5.17
C ASN A 99 8.03 1.40 6.38
N LYS A 100 6.72 1.71 6.35
CA LYS A 100 5.77 1.34 7.42
C LYS A 100 4.71 0.38 6.92
N SER A 101 4.36 -0.59 7.75
CA SER A 101 3.13 -1.38 7.59
C SER A 101 2.22 -1.11 8.78
N ILE A 102 1.13 -0.38 8.60
CA ILE A 102 0.08 -0.20 9.62
C ILE A 102 -0.98 -1.27 9.39
N ILE A 103 -1.00 -2.27 10.26
CA ILE A 103 -1.86 -3.45 10.11
C ILE A 103 -2.83 -3.54 11.29
N GLY A 104 -4.12 -3.51 10.99
CA GLY A 104 -5.16 -3.69 11.99
C GLY A 104 -5.30 -5.14 12.43
N ARG A 105 -5.45 -5.39 13.73
CA ARG A 105 -5.93 -6.67 14.25
C ARG A 105 -7.46 -6.72 14.16
N ALA A 106 -8.06 -7.92 14.26
CA ALA A 106 -9.51 -8.04 14.37
C ALA A 106 -10.07 -7.10 15.47
N GLY A 107 -11.02 -6.25 15.11
CA GLY A 107 -11.61 -5.25 16.00
C GLY A 107 -10.79 -3.97 16.19
N SER A 108 -9.69 -3.76 15.46
CA SER A 108 -8.94 -2.51 15.52
C SER A 108 -9.67 -1.37 14.83
N SER A 109 -9.61 -0.17 15.42
CA SER A 109 -10.17 1.04 14.82
C SER A 109 -9.39 2.29 15.21
N LEU A 110 -9.40 3.27 14.32
CA LEU A 110 -8.98 4.65 14.56
C LEU A 110 -10.22 5.55 14.45
N THR A 111 -10.58 6.23 15.53
CA THR A 111 -11.70 7.18 15.54
C THR A 111 -11.15 8.58 15.78
N GLY A 112 -11.38 9.49 14.83
CA GLY A 112 -10.89 10.87 14.87
C GLY A 112 -9.38 11.03 14.63
N VAL A 113 -8.69 9.94 14.25
CA VAL A 113 -7.27 9.94 13.91
C VAL A 113 -7.09 9.74 12.40
N GLY A 114 -6.56 10.74 11.71
CA GLY A 114 -6.23 10.69 10.28
C GLY A 114 -4.79 10.24 10.04
N LEU A 115 -4.55 9.57 8.92
CA LEU A 115 -3.21 9.19 8.46
C LEU A 115 -2.78 10.10 7.33
N TYR A 116 -1.61 10.70 7.45
CA TYR A 116 -1.05 11.60 6.45
C TYR A 116 0.32 11.10 5.98
N ILE A 117 0.35 10.61 4.74
CA ILE A 117 1.52 10.07 4.07
C ILE A 117 1.98 11.11 3.06
N ASN A 118 2.96 11.93 3.43
CA ASN A 118 3.40 13.08 2.62
C ASN A 118 4.89 13.01 2.33
N LYS A 119 5.26 13.00 1.04
CA LYS A 119 6.64 12.84 0.57
C LYS A 119 7.30 11.58 1.11
N GLN A 120 6.55 10.48 1.16
CA GLN A 120 7.02 9.20 1.67
C GLN A 120 6.97 8.12 0.60
N GLU A 121 7.62 7.00 0.88
CA GLU A 121 7.52 5.83 0.03
C GLU A 121 7.38 4.53 0.83
N ASN A 122 6.88 3.50 0.15
CA ASN A 122 6.82 2.13 0.65
C ASN A 122 6.00 2.02 1.96
N VAL A 123 4.71 2.34 1.87
CA VAL A 123 3.79 2.33 3.01
C VAL A 123 2.61 1.40 2.74
N ILE A 124 2.28 0.55 3.72
CA ILE A 124 1.09 -0.31 3.69
C ILE A 124 0.14 0.14 4.80
N VAL A 125 -1.13 0.35 4.46
CA VAL A 125 -2.23 0.50 5.43
C VAL A 125 -3.22 -0.62 5.15
N ARG A 126 -3.37 -1.55 6.09
CA ARG A 126 -4.19 -2.76 5.87
C ARG A 126 -5.10 -3.09 7.03
N ASN A 127 -6.31 -3.55 6.71
CA ASN A 127 -7.29 -4.07 7.69
C ASN A 127 -7.63 -3.06 8.80
N MET A 128 -7.61 -1.77 8.46
CA MET A 128 -7.90 -0.69 9.39
C MET A 128 -9.33 -0.18 9.21
N LYS A 129 -10.02 0.04 10.33
CA LYS A 129 -11.26 0.83 10.36
C LYS A 129 -10.91 2.24 10.77
N ILE A 130 -11.14 3.23 9.92
CA ILE A 130 -10.84 4.64 10.22
C ILE A 130 -12.11 5.46 10.04
N SER A 131 -12.52 6.17 11.09
CA SER A 131 -13.78 6.90 11.07
C SER A 131 -13.71 8.24 11.77
N LYS A 132 -14.65 9.12 11.41
CA LYS A 132 -14.94 10.39 12.13
C LYS A 132 -13.74 11.34 12.34
N VAL A 133 -12.80 11.38 11.39
CA VAL A 133 -11.71 12.38 11.36
C VAL A 133 -12.29 13.75 11.01
N LEU A 134 -12.18 14.70 11.93
CA LEU A 134 -12.61 16.09 11.74
C LEU A 134 -11.83 16.74 10.59
N ALA A 135 -12.46 17.64 9.85
CA ALA A 135 -11.82 18.30 8.71
C ALA A 135 -10.52 19.03 9.07
N ASP A 136 -10.41 19.61 10.28
CA ASP A 136 -9.18 20.22 10.78
C ASP A 136 -8.00 19.22 10.85
N ASN A 137 -8.32 17.93 11.06
CA ASN A 137 -7.37 16.83 11.07
C ASN A 137 -7.20 16.17 9.69
N GLY A 138 -7.87 16.68 8.65
CA GLY A 138 -7.81 16.23 7.26
C GLY A 138 -8.56 14.92 7.00
N ASP A 139 -8.03 14.16 6.05
CA ASP A 139 -8.63 12.91 5.58
C ASP A 139 -8.40 11.74 6.56
N ARG A 140 -9.15 10.65 6.35
CA ARG A 140 -8.84 9.39 7.04
C ARG A 140 -7.50 8.85 6.57
N ILE A 141 -7.25 8.89 5.26
CA ILE A 141 -5.97 8.59 4.63
C ILE A 141 -5.71 9.65 3.56
N GLY A 142 -4.76 10.56 3.81
CA GLY A 142 -4.26 11.51 2.83
C GLY A 142 -2.88 11.09 2.31
N ILE A 143 -2.73 10.90 1.01
CA ILE A 143 -1.48 10.54 0.32
C ILE A 143 -1.08 11.70 -0.59
N GLN A 144 0.09 12.27 -0.35
CA GLN A 144 0.57 13.44 -1.10
C GLN A 144 2.03 13.29 -1.50
N ALA A 145 2.33 13.53 -2.78
CA ALA A 145 3.66 13.41 -3.37
C ALA A 145 4.42 12.15 -2.91
N SER A 146 3.73 11.01 -2.82
CA SER A 146 4.24 9.77 -2.21
C SER A 146 4.12 8.62 -3.18
N SER A 147 5.00 7.62 -3.12
CA SER A 147 4.98 6.49 -4.06
C SER A 147 4.99 5.16 -3.34
N LYS A 148 4.59 4.07 -4.02
CA LYS A 148 4.53 2.72 -3.44
C LYS A 148 3.72 2.71 -2.14
N VAL A 149 2.48 3.18 -2.22
CA VAL A 149 1.53 3.13 -1.10
C VAL A 149 0.45 2.12 -1.43
N TRP A 150 0.20 1.20 -0.50
CA TRP A 150 -0.84 0.19 -0.65
C TRP A 150 -1.87 0.30 0.48
N VAL A 151 -3.07 0.73 0.12
CA VAL A 151 -4.25 0.74 1.00
C VAL A 151 -5.11 -0.48 0.68
N ASP A 152 -5.23 -1.40 1.64
CA ASP A 152 -5.84 -2.71 1.43
C ASP A 152 -6.85 -3.06 2.53
N HIS A 153 -8.03 -3.56 2.15
CA HIS A 153 -9.07 -4.00 3.10
C HIS A 153 -9.36 -2.99 4.24
N CYS A 154 -9.36 -1.70 3.92
CA CYS A 154 -9.71 -0.66 4.89
C CYS A 154 -11.21 -0.35 4.84
N ASP A 155 -11.78 -0.07 6.01
CA ASP A 155 -13.14 0.42 6.17
C ASP A 155 -13.05 1.90 6.58
N LEU A 156 -13.40 2.79 5.66
CA LEU A 156 -13.32 4.23 5.83
C LEU A 156 -14.74 4.79 5.89
N SER A 157 -15.07 5.49 6.97
CA SER A 157 -16.44 5.97 7.16
C SER A 157 -16.54 7.30 7.90
N SER A 158 -17.71 7.92 7.77
CA SER A 158 -18.14 9.14 8.44
C SER A 158 -19.66 9.11 8.62
N ASP A 159 -20.22 10.20 9.14
CA ASP A 159 -21.66 10.41 9.16
C ASP A 159 -22.01 11.81 8.64
N LYS A 160 -23.27 11.97 8.19
CA LYS A 160 -23.83 13.25 7.71
C LYS A 160 -25.05 13.69 8.52
N LYS A 161 -25.33 13.03 9.65
CA LYS A 161 -26.65 13.11 10.30
C LYS A 161 -26.94 14.49 10.90
N ASN A 162 -25.94 15.12 11.51
CA ASN A 162 -26.07 16.39 12.23
C ASN A 162 -25.01 17.42 11.81
N ASN A 163 -24.35 17.20 10.68
CA ASN A 163 -23.11 17.87 10.32
C ASN A 163 -23.15 18.35 8.87
N GLY A 164 -22.56 19.53 8.61
CA GLY A 164 -22.41 20.07 7.25
C GLY A 164 -21.41 19.27 6.42
N LYS A 165 -21.39 19.53 5.10
CA LYS A 165 -20.51 18.83 4.14
C LYS A 165 -19.02 18.93 4.48
N ASP A 166 -18.61 19.99 5.17
CA ASP A 166 -17.21 20.29 5.52
C ASP A 166 -16.86 19.95 6.98
N TYR A 167 -17.75 19.29 7.73
CA TYR A 167 -17.46 18.88 9.11
C TYR A 167 -16.41 17.77 9.16
N TYR A 168 -16.48 16.87 8.18
CA TYR A 168 -15.49 15.87 7.87
C TYR A 168 -14.96 16.16 6.47
N ASP A 169 -13.67 15.94 6.24
CA ASP A 169 -13.05 16.08 4.92
C ASP A 169 -13.20 14.77 4.10
N GLY A 170 -12.21 14.45 3.27
CA GLY A 170 -12.14 13.22 2.48
C GLY A 170 -12.00 11.94 3.30
N LEU A 171 -12.26 10.81 2.62
CA LEU A 171 -11.97 9.47 3.14
C LEU A 171 -10.56 9.05 2.73
N LEU A 172 -10.31 8.95 1.43
CA LEU A 172 -9.03 8.64 0.84
C LEU A 172 -8.75 9.63 -0.28
N ASP A 173 -7.73 10.46 -0.08
CA ASP A 173 -7.33 11.50 -1.02
C ASP A 173 -5.90 11.27 -1.47
N ILE A 174 -5.67 11.35 -2.78
CA ILE A 174 -4.37 11.10 -3.42
C ILE A 174 -4.07 12.31 -4.31
N THR A 175 -3.03 13.08 -3.96
CA THR A 175 -2.71 14.34 -4.65
C THR A 175 -1.22 14.51 -4.90
N HIS A 176 -0.88 15.52 -5.70
CA HIS A 176 0.50 15.93 -6.00
C HIS A 176 1.37 14.81 -6.58
N ALA A 177 0.88 14.12 -7.63
CA ALA A 177 1.61 13.06 -8.35
C ALA A 177 2.07 11.91 -7.44
N SER A 178 1.08 11.22 -6.85
CA SER A 178 1.27 10.04 -6.00
C SER A 178 0.82 8.76 -6.69
#